data_AF-V6HT84-F1
#
_entry.id   AF-V6HT84-F1
#
_cell.length_a   1.000
_cell.length_b   1.000
_cell.length_c   1.000
_cell.angle_alpha   90.00
_cell.angle_beta   90.00
_cell.angle_gamma   90.00
#
_symmetry.space_group_name_H-M   'P 1'
#
loop_
_entity.id
_entity.type
_entity.pdbx_description
1 polymer ?
#
loop_
_entity_poly.entity_id
_entity_poly.type
_entity_poly.pdbx_seq_one_letter_code
_entity_poly.pdbx_strand_id
1 'polypeptide(L)'
;MHSYETISDAISGLKAEGYSEDFNLLWNMHRKDSEIYTSPQNFKVDKFYRFEGSTDPADEAILYAISSSESPHKGILVDGYGISADEGTGELVSRLMKKSG
;
A
#
# COMPACT_ATOMS: atom_id res chain seq x y z
N MET A 1 17.72 0.61 -9.02
CA MET A 1 16.52 -0.14 -8.59
C MET A 1 16.87 -0.70 -7.23
N HIS A 2 16.34 -0.15 -6.14
CA HIS A 2 16.52 -0.78 -4.82
C HIS A 2 15.55 -1.95 -4.74
N SER A 3 16.11 -3.16 -4.70
CA SER A 3 15.36 -4.36 -4.38
C SER A 3 15.58 -4.63 -2.90
N TYR A 4 14.51 -4.69 -2.14
CA TYR A 4 14.57 -5.08 -0.73
C TYR A 4 14.51 -6.59 -0.62
N GLU A 5 15.31 -7.17 0.27
CA GLU A 5 15.33 -8.61 0.49
C GLU A 5 14.12 -9.07 1.31
N THR A 6 13.65 -8.25 2.25
CA THR A 6 12.47 -8.53 3.06
C THR A 6 11.45 -7.40 3.01
N ILE A 7 10.19 -7.72 3.31
CA ILE A 7 9.12 -6.71 3.45
C ILE A 7 9.43 -5.69 4.55
N SER A 8 10.07 -6.14 5.63
CA SER A 8 10.44 -5.28 6.76
C SER A 8 11.51 -4.26 6.37
N ASP A 9 12.47 -4.65 5.53
CA ASP A 9 13.48 -3.73 5.00
C ASP A 9 12.84 -2.70 4.07
N ALA A 10 11.90 -3.13 3.23
CA ALA A 10 11.19 -2.25 2.32
C ALA A 10 10.33 -1.21 3.06
N ILE A 11 9.61 -1.64 4.09
CA ILE A 11 8.84 -0.75 4.97
C ILE A 11 9.76 0.27 5.61
N SER A 12 10.90 -0.17 6.14
CA SER A 12 11.87 0.71 6.80
C SER A 12 12.48 1.72 5.84
N GLY A 13 12.84 1.28 4.63
CA GLY A 13 13.37 2.15 3.59
C GLY A 13 12.34 3.19 3.11
N LEU A 14 11.10 2.77 2.86
CA LEU A 14 10.02 3.68 2.48
C LEU A 14 9.70 4.69 3.59
N LYS A 15 9.72 4.26 4.86
CA LYS A 15 9.60 5.19 5.99
C LYS A 15 10.71 6.24 6.02
N ALA A 16 11.95 5.85 5.71
CA ALA A 16 13.06 6.79 5.59
C ALA A 16 12.90 7.76 4.40
N GLU A 17 12.21 7.34 3.34
CA GLU A 17 11.83 8.19 2.20
C GLU A 17 10.62 9.12 2.50
N GLY A 18 10.00 9.00 3.67
CA GLY A 18 8.87 9.82 4.12
C GLY A 18 7.49 9.18 3.98
N TYR A 19 7.40 7.91 3.55
CA TYR A 19 6.15 7.14 3.58
C TYR A 19 5.88 6.66 5.01
N SER A 20 5.34 7.56 5.83
CA SER A 20 5.21 7.37 7.28
C SER A 20 3.83 6.86 7.71
N GLU A 21 2.81 7.01 6.88
CA GLU A 21 1.46 6.54 7.18
C GLU A 21 1.29 5.05 6.89
N ASP A 22 0.46 4.38 7.69
CA ASP A 22 0.06 3.00 7.47
C ASP A 22 -1.39 2.96 6.98
N PHE A 23 -1.57 2.86 5.67
CA PHE A 23 -2.89 2.84 5.06
C PHE A 23 -3.65 1.54 5.35
N ASN A 24 -2.96 0.45 5.73
CA ASN A 24 -3.65 -0.77 6.16
C ASN A 24 -4.49 -0.50 7.41
N LEU A 25 -3.96 0.29 8.36
CA LEU A 25 -4.70 0.64 9.58
C LEU A 25 -5.87 1.58 9.28
N LEU A 26 -5.66 2.56 8.40
CA LEU A 26 -6.73 3.51 8.04
C LEU A 26 -7.87 2.81 7.30
N TRP A 27 -7.52 1.89 6.39
CA TRP A 27 -8.47 1.11 5.62
C TRP A 27 -9.19 0.04 6.46
N ASN A 28 -8.45 -0.77 7.22
CA ASN A 28 -9.05 -1.87 7.99
C ASN A 28 -9.87 -1.38 9.18
N MET A 29 -9.57 -0.17 9.71
CA MET A 29 -10.41 0.46 10.72
C MET A 29 -11.62 1.20 10.14
N HIS A 30 -11.84 1.15 8.82
CA HIS A 30 -12.88 1.90 8.10
C HIS A 30 -12.94 3.37 8.54
N ARG A 31 -11.77 4.02 8.63
CA ARG A 31 -11.69 5.46 8.94
C ARG A 31 -12.15 6.26 7.73
N LYS A 32 -13.48 6.35 7.60
CA LYS A 32 -14.18 7.07 6.51
C LYS A 32 -13.86 8.56 6.48
N ASP A 33 -13.26 9.08 7.54
CA ASP A 33 -12.77 10.46 7.68
C ASP A 33 -11.37 10.67 7.08
N SER A 34 -10.62 9.61 6.80
CA SER A 34 -9.28 9.75 6.20
C SER A 34 -9.35 10.19 4.73
N GLU A 35 -8.35 10.96 4.30
CA GLU A 35 -8.32 11.54 2.95
C GLU A 35 -8.30 10.47 1.86
N ILE A 36 -7.66 9.32 2.13
CA ILE A 36 -7.62 8.20 1.19
C ILE A 36 -9.00 7.57 0.94
N TYR A 37 -9.94 7.69 1.88
CA TYR A 37 -11.33 7.26 1.70
C TYR A 37 -12.19 8.34 1.05
N THR A 38 -12.03 9.59 1.48
CA THR A 38 -12.89 10.70 1.03
C THR A 38 -12.49 11.21 -0.35
N SER A 39 -11.20 11.15 -0.68
CA SER A 39 -10.63 11.62 -1.95
C SER A 39 -9.58 10.66 -2.52
N PRO A 40 -9.92 9.38 -2.79
CA PRO A 40 -8.98 8.39 -3.33
C PRO A 40 -8.33 8.82 -4.65
N GLN A 41 -9.00 9.65 -5.45
CA GLN A 41 -8.49 10.20 -6.71
C GLN A 41 -7.27 11.11 -6.54
N ASN A 42 -7.04 11.66 -5.34
CA ASN A 42 -5.87 12.46 -5.04
C ASN A 42 -4.65 11.60 -4.72
N PHE A 43 -4.83 10.29 -4.52
CA PHE A 43 -3.76 9.37 -4.18
C PHE A 43 -3.32 8.58 -5.41
N LYS A 44 -2.04 8.24 -5.43
CA LYS A 44 -1.44 7.42 -6.48
C LYS A 44 -0.43 6.43 -5.89
N VAL A 45 -0.30 5.30 -6.55
CA VAL A 45 0.78 4.34 -6.27
C VAL A 45 2.05 4.84 -6.94
N ASP A 46 3.06 5.20 -6.14
CA ASP A 46 4.37 5.63 -6.65
C ASP A 46 5.26 4.43 -6.98
N LYS A 47 5.24 3.42 -6.11
CA LYS A 47 6.07 2.22 -6.19
C LYS A 47 5.29 1.02 -5.67
N PHE A 48 5.60 -0.16 -6.18
CA PHE A 48 5.13 -1.42 -5.61
C PHE A 48 6.27 -2.43 -5.56
N TYR A 49 6.28 -3.24 -4.52
CA TYR A 49 7.28 -4.28 -4.30
C TYR A 49 6.54 -5.59 -4.01
N ARG A 50 6.71 -6.58 -4.88
CA ARG A 50 6.17 -7.92 -4.67
C ARG A 50 7.22 -8.76 -3.96
N PHE A 51 6.81 -9.36 -2.85
CA PHE A 51 7.59 -10.34 -2.11
C PHE A 51 6.95 -11.69 -2.39
N GLU A 52 7.73 -12.57 -3.01
CA GLU A 52 7.37 -13.97 -3.17
C GLU A 52 7.97 -14.69 -1.97
N GLY A 53 7.11 -15.14 -1.04
CA GLY A 53 7.55 -15.79 0.19
C GLY A 53 8.58 -16.87 -0.10
N SER A 54 9.77 -16.78 0.48
CA SER A 54 10.85 -17.72 0.19
C SER A 54 10.57 -19.14 0.70
N THR A 55 9.50 -19.35 1.46
CA THR A 55 9.24 -20.59 2.21
C THR A 55 7.76 -20.98 2.26
N ASP A 56 6.82 -20.03 2.23
CA ASP A 56 5.37 -20.30 2.21
C ASP A 56 4.68 -19.46 1.12
N PRO A 57 3.87 -20.05 0.23
CA PRO A 57 3.02 -19.29 -0.71
C PRO A 57 1.98 -18.39 -0.01
N ALA A 58 1.73 -18.60 1.29
CA ALA A 58 0.92 -17.69 2.11
C ALA A 58 1.66 -16.40 2.53
N ASP A 59 2.99 -16.37 2.40
CA ASP A 59 3.84 -15.19 2.66
C ASP A 59 4.01 -14.30 1.43
N GLU A 60 3.30 -14.58 0.33
CA GLU A 60 3.28 -13.66 -0.80
C GLU A 60 2.56 -12.36 -0.42
N ALA A 61 3.24 -11.23 -0.60
CA ALA A 61 2.70 -9.93 -0.27
C ALA A 61 3.15 -8.86 -1.27
N ILE A 62 2.33 -7.84 -1.48
CA ILE A 62 2.65 -6.67 -2.29
C ILE A 62 2.61 -5.43 -1.39
N LEU A 63 3.76 -4.78 -1.27
CA LEU A 63 3.89 -3.50 -0.59
C LEU A 63 3.75 -2.36 -1.60
N TYR A 64 2.74 -1.53 -1.44
CA TYR A 64 2.50 -0.33 -2.22
C TYR A 64 2.96 0.91 -1.45
N ALA A 65 3.76 1.75 -2.10
CA ALA A 65 4.07 3.10 -1.63
C ALA A 65 3.09 4.08 -2.29
N ILE A 66 2.31 4.78 -1.49
CA ILE A 66 1.22 5.63 -1.94
C ILE A 66 1.48 7.07 -1.47
N SER A 67 1.30 8.03 -2.37
CA SER A 67 1.35 9.46 -2.05
C SER A 67 0.12 10.20 -2.55
N SER A 68 -0.24 11.29 -1.87
CA SER A 68 -1.21 12.26 -2.35
C SER A 68 -0.56 13.26 -3.31
N SER A 69 -1.30 13.68 -4.33
CA SER A 69 -0.94 14.79 -5.21
C SER A 69 -1.30 16.15 -4.62
N GLU A 70 -2.29 16.18 -3.73
CA GLU A 70 -2.86 17.42 -3.17
C GLU A 70 -2.39 17.71 -1.75
N SER A 71 -1.85 16.72 -1.05
CA SER A 71 -1.45 16.81 0.35
C SER A 71 -0.07 16.18 0.59
N PRO A 72 0.63 16.51 1.70
CA PRO A 72 1.90 15.89 2.04
C PRO A 72 1.76 14.43 2.54
N HIS A 73 0.54 13.87 2.51
CA HIS A 73 0.25 12.53 2.98
C HIS A 73 0.94 11.48 2.11
N LYS A 74 1.74 10.64 2.77
CA LYS A 74 2.51 9.56 2.15
C LYS A 74 2.57 8.38 3.10
N GLY A 75 2.26 7.21 2.57
CA GLY A 75 2.17 6.01 3.38
C GLY A 75 2.36 4.75 2.57
N ILE A 76 2.27 3.64 3.29
CA ILE A 76 2.42 2.30 2.77
C ILE A 76 1.12 1.52 2.92
N LEU A 77 0.88 0.60 2.01
CA LEU A 77 -0.21 -0.36 2.03
C LEU A 77 0.38 -1.74 1.73
N VAL A 78 0.02 -2.75 2.51
CA VAL A 78 0.52 -4.12 2.38
C VAL A 78 -0.67 -5.00 2.06
N ASP A 79 -0.68 -5.54 0.86
CA ASP A 79 -1.69 -6.49 0.41
C ASP A 79 -1.12 -7.89 0.47
N GLY A 80 -1.83 -8.81 1.12
CA GLY A 80 -1.51 -10.23 0.97
C GLY A 80 -1.84 -10.68 -0.44
N TYR A 81 -1.09 -11.62 -1.01
CA TYR A 81 -1.36 -12.15 -2.33
C TYR A 81 -1.75 -13.64 -2.22
N GLY A 82 -2.71 -14.09 -3.04
CA GLY A 82 -3.21 -15.46 -3.00
C GLY A 82 -4.19 -15.71 -1.86
N ILE A 83 -3.90 -16.69 -0.99
CA ILE A 83 -4.80 -17.12 0.10
C ILE A 83 -4.88 -16.06 1.21
N SER A 84 -3.83 -15.25 1.34
CA SER A 84 -3.71 -14.18 2.33
C SER A 84 -4.27 -12.84 1.83
N ALA A 85 -4.90 -12.80 0.64
CA ALA A 85 -5.42 -11.58 0.06
C ALA A 85 -6.56 -11.00 0.90
N ASP A 86 -6.42 -9.72 1.25
CA ASP A 86 -7.43 -8.97 1.99
C ASP A 86 -8.34 -8.24 0.99
N GLU A 87 -9.61 -8.64 0.94
CA GLU A 87 -10.59 -8.06 0.00
C GLU A 87 -10.71 -6.54 0.15
N GLY A 88 -10.54 -6.02 1.38
CA GLY A 88 -10.53 -4.58 1.64
C GLY A 88 -9.37 -3.89 0.91
N THR A 89 -8.16 -4.38 1.13
CA THR A 89 -6.92 -3.81 0.59
C THR A 89 -6.94 -3.82 -0.94
N GLY A 90 -7.39 -4.92 -1.55
CA GLY A 90 -7.57 -5.03 -2.99
C GLY A 90 -8.57 -4.01 -3.57
N GLU A 91 -9.64 -3.68 -2.84
CA GLU A 91 -10.60 -2.66 -3.28
C GLU A 91 -9.96 -1.26 -3.32
N LEU A 92 -9.18 -0.89 -2.30
CA LEU A 92 -8.48 0.39 -2.28
C LEU A 92 -7.50 0.51 -3.46
N VAL A 93 -6.66 -0.50 -3.68
CA VAL A 93 -5.72 -0.51 -4.81
C VAL A 93 -6.47 -0.39 -6.13
N SER A 94 -7.58 -1.11 -6.31
CA SER A 94 -8.44 -1.01 -7.50
C SER A 94 -8.99 0.40 -7.71
N ARG A 95 -9.40 1.10 -6.63
CA ARG A 95 -9.85 2.49 -6.69
C ARG A 95 -8.74 3.46 -7.08
N LEU A 96 -7.52 3.26 -6.55
CA LEU A 96 -6.36 4.09 -6.90
C LEU A 96 -5.88 3.87 -8.35
N MET A 97 -5.99 2.63 -8.85
CA MET A 97 -5.57 2.27 -10.21
C MET A 97 -6.62 2.56 -11.28
N LYS A 98 -7.92 2.60 -10.91
CA LYS A 98 -8.98 3.05 -11.80
C LYS A 98 -8.89 4.57 -12.00
N LYS A 99 -8.02 4.96 -12.91
CA LYS A 99 -8.00 6.30 -13.51
C LYS A 99 -9.42 6.61 -13.99
N SER A 100 -10.06 7.63 -13.43
CA SER A 100 -11.28 8.19 -14.02
C SER A 100 -10.97 8.55 -15.46
N GLY A 101 -11.58 7.80 -16.39
CA GLY A 101 -11.60 8.13 -17.81
C GLY A 101 -12.50 9.31 -18.09
#